data_AF-A0A820EJ14-F1
#
_entry.id   AF-A0A820EJ14-F1
#
_cell.length_a   1.000
_cell.length_b   1.000
_cell.length_c   1.000
_cell.angle_alpha   90.00
_cell.angle_beta   90.00
_cell.angle_gamma   90.00
#
_symmetry.space_group_name_H-M   'P 1'
#
loop_
_entity.id
_entity.type
_entity.pdbx_description
1 polymer ?
#
loop_
_entity_poly.entity_id
_entity_poly.type
_entity_poly.pdbx_seq_one_letter_code
_entity_poly.pdbx_strand_id
1 'polypeptide(L)'
;MKEFSKALFYHQKALEIFQQTLPANHPDLAITHNNIAKVYNSTHEYNTAMEHAQLAIGMIQGKLIDNHPRFIEYRNLVEEIRKKL
;
A
#
# COMPACT_ATOMS: atom_id res chain seq x y z
N MET A 1 17.50 -8.01 -5.24
CA MET A 1 17.55 -7.38 -3.90
C MET A 1 17.80 -5.87 -3.94
N LYS A 2 18.86 -5.36 -4.60
CA LYS A 2 19.18 -3.90 -4.60
C LYS A 2 18.06 -2.96 -5.09
N GLU A 3 17.22 -3.38 -6.03
CA GLU A 3 16.16 -2.51 -6.59
C GLU A 3 14.95 -2.39 -5.65
N PHE A 4 14.55 -3.48 -5.00
CA PHE A 4 13.48 -3.46 -3.98
C PHE A 4 13.86 -2.56 -2.80
N SER A 5 15.12 -2.56 -2.39
CA SER A 5 15.63 -1.67 -1.34
C SER A 5 15.51 -0.19 -1.71
N LYS A 6 15.78 0.17 -2.97
CA LYS A 6 15.61 1.54 -3.48
C LYS A 6 14.14 1.93 -3.61
N ALA A 7 13.30 1.04 -4.16
CA ALA A 7 11.86 1.28 -4.28
C ALA A 7 11.22 1.52 -2.91
N LEU A 8 11.55 0.67 -1.93
CA LEU A 8 11.08 0.81 -0.56
C LEU A 8 11.53 2.14 0.05
N PHE A 9 12.80 2.50 -0.11
CA PHE A 9 13.34 3.77 0.37
C PHE A 9 12.57 4.98 -0.19
N TYR A 10 12.35 5.05 -1.50
CA TYR A 10 11.63 6.16 -2.11
C TYR A 10 10.15 6.21 -1.71
N HIS A 11 9.49 5.06 -1.58
CA HIS A 11 8.10 5.02 -1.11
C HIS A 11 7.97 5.43 0.36
N GLN A 12 8.91 5.04 1.23
CA GLN A 12 8.93 5.49 2.62
C GLN A 12 9.20 7.00 2.72
N LYS A 13 10.11 7.54 1.89
CA LYS A 13 10.34 8.99 1.82
C LYS A 13 9.12 9.76 1.33
N ALA A 14 8.43 9.24 0.32
CA ALA A 14 7.17 9.82 -0.15
C ALA A 14 6.10 9.78 0.94
N LEU A 15 5.99 8.66 1.67
CA LEU A 15 5.05 8.51 2.77
C LEU A 15 5.29 9.55 3.88
N GLU A 16 6.55 9.76 4.26
CA GLU A 16 6.94 10.76 5.27
C GLU A 16 6.51 12.19 4.84
N ILE A 17 6.77 12.56 3.59
CA ILE A 17 6.37 13.87 3.05
C ILE A 17 4.84 13.99 2.99
N PHE A 18 4.15 12.97 2.50
CA PHE A 18 2.69 12.98 2.39
C PHE A 18 2.01 13.03 3.76
N GLN A 19 2.56 12.37 4.78
CA GLN A 19 2.01 12.44 6.14
C GLN A 19 2.13 13.84 6.75
N GLN A 20 3.14 14.63 6.35
CA GLN A 20 3.33 16.00 6.81
C GLN A 20 2.53 17.03 6.02
N THR A 21 2.24 16.74 4.74
CA THR A 21 1.68 17.72 3.80
C THR A 21 0.22 17.47 3.46
N LEU A 22 -0.28 16.25 3.61
CA LEU A 22 -1.62 15.86 3.22
C LEU A 22 -2.48 15.52 4.45
N PRO A 23 -3.80 15.74 4.40
CA PRO A 23 -4.71 15.23 5.40
C PRO A 23 -4.59 13.71 5.52
N ALA A 24 -4.80 13.16 6.72
CA ALA A 24 -4.67 11.73 7.01
C ALA A 24 -5.56 10.81 6.14
N ASN A 25 -6.57 11.37 5.48
CA ASN A 25 -7.49 10.65 4.60
C ASN A 25 -7.19 10.85 3.09
N HIS A 26 -6.02 11.40 2.74
CA HIS A 26 -5.69 11.66 1.34
C HIS A 26 -5.44 10.37 0.56
N PRO A 27 -6.00 10.19 -0.66
CA PRO A 27 -5.81 8.97 -1.46
C PRO A 27 -4.35 8.61 -1.73
N ASP A 28 -3.46 9.59 -1.82
CA ASP A 28 -2.03 9.35 -2.07
C ASP A 28 -1.33 8.61 -0.91
N LEU A 29 -1.82 8.75 0.32
CA LEU A 29 -1.33 7.96 1.46
C LEU A 29 -1.67 6.47 1.26
N ALA A 30 -2.89 6.16 0.84
CA ALA A 30 -3.32 4.80 0.55
C ALA A 30 -2.56 4.19 -0.64
N ILE A 31 -2.35 4.96 -1.70
CA ILE A 31 -1.55 4.54 -2.87
C ILE A 31 -0.12 4.20 -2.43
N THR A 32 0.48 5.04 -1.59
CA THR A 32 1.85 4.84 -1.12
C THR A 32 1.97 3.58 -0.27
N HIS A 33 1.03 3.35 0.66
CA HIS A 33 0.98 2.10 1.44
C HIS A 33 0.81 0.86 0.56
N ASN A 34 -0.06 0.90 -0.44
CA ASN A 34 -0.25 -0.23 -1.37
C ASN A 34 1.03 -0.52 -2.19
N ASN A 35 1.77 0.51 -2.59
CA ASN A 35 3.05 0.31 -3.30
C ASN A 35 4.12 -0.31 -2.39
N ILE A 36 4.18 0.11 -1.12
CA ILE A 36 5.05 -0.52 -0.12
C ILE A 36 4.67 -2.00 0.07
N ALA A 37 3.36 -2.30 0.15
CA ALA A 37 2.87 -3.67 0.22
C ALA A 37 3.30 -4.53 -0.98
N LYS A 38 3.21 -4.00 -2.21
CA LYS A 38 3.67 -4.69 -3.43
C LYS A 38 5.18 -5.00 -3.38
N VAL A 39 5.99 -4.09 -2.85
CA VAL A 39 7.44 -4.31 -2.67
C VAL A 39 7.67 -5.44 -1.67
N TYR A 40 7.02 -5.42 -0.50
CA TYR A 40 7.17 -6.47 0.50
C TYR A 40 6.65 -7.84 0.03
N ASN A 41 5.53 -7.88 -0.70
CA ASN A 41 5.04 -9.11 -1.35
C ASN A 41 6.10 -9.68 -2.33
N SER A 42 6.80 -8.80 -3.06
CA SER A 42 7.86 -9.20 -3.98
C SER A 42 9.14 -9.65 -3.28
N THR A 43 9.36 -9.23 -2.04
CA THR A 43 10.50 -9.68 -1.19
C THR A 43 10.14 -10.83 -0.27
N HIS A 44 8.95 -11.44 -0.42
CA HIS A 44 8.44 -12.55 0.40
C HIS A 44 8.18 -12.19 1.88
N GLU A 45 8.11 -10.90 2.20
CA GLU A 45 7.80 -10.39 3.54
C GLU A 45 6.28 -10.22 3.68
N TYR A 46 5.55 -11.34 3.63
CA TYR A 46 4.10 -11.34 3.45
C TYR A 46 3.32 -10.72 4.61
N ASN A 47 3.79 -10.87 5.85
CA ASN A 47 3.15 -10.25 7.02
C ASN A 47 3.18 -8.71 6.91
N THR A 48 4.35 -8.13 6.66
CA THR A 48 4.52 -6.68 6.47
C THR A 48 3.77 -6.17 5.24
N ALA A 49 3.74 -6.97 4.16
CA ALA A 49 2.95 -6.66 2.98
C ALA A 49 1.44 -6.58 3.31
N MET A 50 0.93 -7.54 4.08
CA MET A 50 -0.47 -7.61 4.49
C MET A 50 -0.87 -6.40 5.33
N GLU A 51 -0.04 -6.01 6.31
CA GLU A 51 -0.29 -4.83 7.16
C GLU A 51 -0.45 -3.56 6.32
N HIS A 52 0.49 -3.31 5.41
CA HIS A 52 0.42 -2.14 4.54
C HIS A 52 -0.75 -2.17 3.56
N ALA A 53 -1.11 -3.34 3.02
CA ALA A 53 -2.25 -3.49 2.13
C ALA A 53 -3.58 -3.23 2.87
N GLN A 54 -3.72 -3.72 4.10
CA GLN A 54 -4.90 -3.48 4.93
C GLN A 54 -5.02 -2.01 5.35
N LEU A 55 -3.90 -1.36 5.70
CA LEU A 55 -3.87 0.08 5.98
C LEU A 55 -4.35 0.90 4.78
N ALA A 56 -3.87 0.57 3.57
CA ALA A 56 -4.31 1.22 2.35
C ALA A 56 -5.82 1.10 2.13
N ILE A 57 -6.41 -0.08 2.41
CA ILE A 57 -7.86 -0.31 2.34
C ILE A 57 -8.61 0.51 3.40
N GLY A 58 -8.14 0.53 4.65
CA GLY A 58 -8.78 1.28 5.74
C GLY A 58 -8.85 2.78 5.45
N MET A 59 -7.81 3.35 4.83
CA MET A 59 -7.77 4.76 4.45
C MET A 59 -8.81 5.15 3.38
N ILE A 60 -9.19 4.21 2.52
CA ILE A 60 -10.15 4.44 1.43
C ILE A 60 -11.58 3.96 1.76
N GLN A 61 -11.76 3.13 2.79
CA GLN A 61 -13.05 2.58 3.21
C GLN A 61 -14.08 3.67 3.58
N GLY A 62 -13.64 4.86 4.00
CA GLY A 62 -14.53 6.01 4.24
C GLY A 62 -14.94 6.79 2.99
N LYS A 63 -14.36 6.47 1.81
CA LYS A 63 -14.49 7.25 0.56
C LYS A 63 -14.90 6.39 -0.65
N LEU A 64 -15.46 5.20 -0.43
CA LEU A 64 -15.88 4.27 -1.48
C LEU A 64 -16.90 4.92 -2.43
N ILE A 65 -16.38 5.59 -3.46
CA ILE A 65 -16.96 5.52 -4.79
C ILE A 65 -16.52 4.13 -5.27
N ASP A 66 -17.38 3.15 -5.01
CA ASP A 66 -17.13 1.70 -4.96
C ASP A 66 -16.46 1.04 -6.20
N ASN A 67 -16.20 1.81 -7.26
CA ASN A 67 -15.77 1.28 -8.57
C ASN A 67 -14.50 1.93 -9.16
N HIS A 68 -13.71 2.68 -8.38
CA HIS A 68 -12.45 3.19 -8.93
C HIS A 68 -11.44 2.03 -9.15
N PRO A 69 -10.93 1.80 -10.38
CA PRO A 69 -10.11 0.63 -10.70
C PRO A 69 -8.90 0.42 -9.78
N ARG A 70 -8.27 1.52 -9.32
CA ARG A 70 -7.14 1.45 -8.37
C ARG A 70 -7.49 0.79 -7.03
N PHE A 71 -8.74 0.85 -6.57
CA PHE A 71 -9.16 0.28 -5.29
C PHE A 71 -9.55 -1.21 -5.40
N ILE A 72 -9.93 -1.65 -6.60
CA ILE A 72 -10.10 -3.08 -6.89
C ILE A 72 -8.74 -3.79 -6.77
N GLU A 73 -7.67 -3.17 -7.25
CA GLU A 73 -6.31 -3.72 -7.12
C GLU A 73 -5.88 -3.97 -5.67
N TYR A 74 -6.32 -3.15 -4.71
CA TYR A 74 -5.89 -3.30 -3.31
C TYR A 74 -6.47 -4.56 -2.69
N ARG A 75 -7.74 -4.85 -2.98
CA ARG A 75 -8.41 -6.09 -2.55
C ARG A 75 -7.74 -7.31 -3.20
N ASN A 76 -7.41 -7.22 -4.50
CA ASN A 76 -6.71 -8.29 -5.20
C ASN A 76 -5.34 -8.57 -4.57
N LEU A 77 -4.59 -7.52 -4.21
CA LEU A 77 -3.28 -7.67 -3.55
C LEU A 77 -3.42 -8.36 -2.18
N VAL A 78 -4.42 -7.99 -1.38
CA VAL A 78 -4.69 -8.66 -0.09
C VAL A 78 -4.99 -10.15 -0.28
N GLU A 79 -5.87 -10.49 -1.23
CA GLU A 79 -6.19 -11.90 -1.50
C GLU A 79 -4.99 -12.67 -2.07
N GLU A 80 -4.12 -12.01 -2.85
CA GLU A 80 -2.88 -12.61 -3.33
C GLU A 80 -1.91 -12.90 -2.18
N ILE A 81 -1.66 -11.93 -1.30
CA ILE A 81 -0.76 -12.09 -0.15
C ILE A 81 -1.33 -13.17 0.80
N ARG A 82 -2.65 -13.20 1.02
CA ARG A 82 -3.30 -14.21 1.86
C ARG A 82 -3.05 -15.64 1.38
N LYS A 83 -2.96 -15.87 0.07
CA LYS A 83 -2.67 -17.20 -0.49
C LYS A 83 -1.21 -17.64 -0.31
N LYS A 84 -0.32 -16.72 0.04
CA LYS A 84 1.12 -16.96 0.20
C LYS A 84 1.58 -17.01 1.67
N LEU A 85 0.68 -16.65 2.60
CA LEU A 85 0.83 -16.83 4.04
C LEU A 85 0.57 -18.30 4.42
#